data_AF-A0A968RMZ8-F1
#
_entry.id   AF-A0A968RMZ8-F1
#
_cell.length_a   1.000
_cell.length_b   1.000
_cell.length_c   1.000
_cell.angle_alpha   90.00
_cell.angle_beta   90.00
_cell.angle_gamma   90.00
#
_symmetry.space_group_name_H-M   'P 1'
#
loop_
_entity.id
_entity.type
_entity.pdbx_description
1 polymer ?
#
loop_
_entity_poly.entity_id
_entity_poly.type
_entity_poly.pdbx_seq_one_letter_code
_entity_poly.pdbx_strand_id
1 'polypeptide(L)'
;EEIVSFKAGQFVTMDLPIHEKRLKRLRSYSIASAPSNDNILEFCIVQLEGGMATNYFFNEVNVGTSILFKPPSGVFILPEPITKDLVFICTGTGVAPFRSMLFDIFNHKKPHQKLHLILVRAMKMVFCIAKNLSNFKANLMIFNIP
;
A
#
# COMPACT_ATOMS: atom_id res chain seq x y z
N GLU A 1 -2.74 -14.85 -16.07
CA GLU A 1 -2.17 -13.58 -15.58
C GLU A 1 -1.00 -13.90 -14.67
N GLU A 2 0.09 -13.13 -14.75
CA GLU A 2 1.31 -13.36 -13.95
C GLU A 2 1.09 -12.85 -12.52
N ILE A 3 1.59 -13.59 -11.52
CA ILE A 3 1.42 -13.19 -10.11
C ILE A 3 2.38 -12.05 -9.78
N VAL A 4 1.87 -10.97 -9.17
CA VAL A 4 2.73 -9.87 -8.72
C VAL A 4 3.46 -10.27 -7.43
N SER A 5 4.69 -10.75 -7.57
CA SER A 5 5.55 -11.10 -6.44
C SER A 5 6.23 -9.87 -5.83
N PHE A 6 6.16 -9.73 -4.51
CA PHE A 6 6.82 -8.67 -3.75
C PHE A 6 7.15 -9.13 -2.33
N LYS A 7 8.03 -8.39 -1.65
CA LYS A 7 8.32 -8.57 -0.23
C LYS A 7 7.57 -7.53 0.60
N ALA A 8 7.05 -7.93 1.76
CA ALA A 8 6.32 -7.05 2.64
C ALA A 8 7.14 -5.81 3.02
N GLY A 9 6.59 -4.62 2.76
CA GLY A 9 7.27 -3.32 2.91
C GLY A 9 7.71 -2.64 1.61
N GLN A 10 7.74 -3.37 0.48
CA GLN A 10 8.03 -2.78 -0.83
C GLN A 10 6.94 -1.81 -1.32
N PHE A 11 7.28 -1.04 -2.36
CA PHE A 11 6.39 -0.11 -3.03
C PHE A 11 6.33 -0.40 -4.53
N VAL A 12 5.29 0.12 -5.19
CA VAL A 12 5.24 0.21 -6.66
C VAL A 12 5.33 1.66 -7.10
N THR A 13 5.91 1.91 -8.26
CA THR A 13 5.86 3.23 -8.90
C THR A 13 4.80 3.22 -10.00
N MET A 14 3.70 3.91 -9.75
CA MET A 14 2.58 4.08 -10.68
C MET A 14 2.84 5.21 -11.66
N ASP A 15 2.39 5.03 -12.89
CA ASP A 15 2.43 6.03 -13.94
C ASP A 15 1.02 6.60 -14.17
N LEU A 16 0.76 7.79 -13.62
CA LEU A 16 -0.58 8.37 -13.53
C LEU A 16 -0.82 9.40 -14.65
N PRO A 17 -2.03 9.56 -15.20
CA PRO A 17 -2.31 10.54 -16.26
C PRO A 17 -2.44 11.99 -15.72
N ILE A 18 -1.56 12.40 -14.82
CA ILE A 18 -1.65 13.67 -14.07
C ILE A 18 -0.73 14.78 -14.59
N HIS A 19 0.12 14.48 -15.58
CA HIS A 19 1.04 15.44 -16.19
C HIS A 19 1.57 14.91 -17.55
N GLU A 20 1.78 15.79 -18.53
CA GLU A 20 2.33 15.44 -19.86
C GLU A 20 3.72 14.79 -19.79
N LYS A 21 4.67 15.45 -19.11
CA LYS A 21 6.02 14.93 -18.87
C LYS A 21 6.01 13.68 -17.97
N ARG A 22 6.47 12.55 -18.52
CA ARG A 22 6.53 11.24 -17.82
C ARG A 22 7.16 11.29 -16.42
N LEU A 23 8.26 12.01 -16.24
CA LEU A 23 8.92 12.09 -14.93
C LEU A 23 8.07 12.78 -13.86
N LYS A 24 7.12 13.64 -14.25
CA LYS A 24 6.26 14.37 -13.31
C LYS A 24 4.99 13.59 -12.93
N ARG A 25 4.66 12.53 -13.66
CA ARG A 25 3.50 11.66 -13.39
C ARG A 25 3.81 10.41 -12.56
N LEU A 26 5.07 10.01 -12.43
CA LEU A 26 5.46 8.84 -11.64
C LEU A 26 5.29 9.09 -10.14
N ARG A 27 4.58 8.20 -9.44
CA ARG A 27 4.42 8.27 -7.98
C ARG A 27 4.60 6.90 -7.35
N SER A 28 5.36 6.85 -6.27
CA SER A 28 5.59 5.62 -5.51
C SER A 28 4.62 5.52 -4.35
N TYR A 29 4.00 4.35 -4.19
CA TYR A 29 3.12 4.02 -3.09
C TYR A 29 3.52 2.68 -2.49
N SER A 30 3.81 2.66 -1.19
CA SER A 30 4.06 1.42 -0.45
C SER A 30 2.84 0.53 -0.51
N ILE A 31 3.07 -0.75 -0.78
CA ILE A 31 2.03 -1.76 -0.74
C ILE A 31 1.66 -1.95 0.73
N ALA A 32 0.37 -1.95 1.02
CA ALA A 32 -0.19 -2.09 2.36
C ALA A 32 -0.77 -3.48 2.64
N SER A 33 -1.02 -4.29 1.60
CA SER A 33 -1.37 -5.71 1.73
C SER A 33 -0.14 -6.58 1.99
N ALA A 34 -0.35 -7.77 2.53
CA ALA A 34 0.69 -8.81 2.58
C ALA A 34 0.96 -9.36 1.18
N PRO A 35 2.17 -9.88 0.90
CA PRO A 35 2.43 -10.71 -0.26
C PRO A 35 1.43 -11.88 -0.31
N SER A 36 0.79 -12.08 -1.44
CA SER A 36 -0.26 -13.10 -1.62
C SER A 36 -0.35 -13.54 -3.08
N ASN A 37 -0.97 -14.70 -3.30
CA ASN A 37 -1.17 -15.26 -4.64
C ASN A 37 -2.49 -14.83 -5.29
N ASP A 38 -3.18 -13.84 -4.72
CA ASP A 38 -4.49 -13.39 -5.16
C ASP A 38 -4.44 -12.13 -6.05
N ASN A 39 -3.22 -11.64 -6.36
CA ASN A 39 -2.95 -10.48 -7.22
C ASN A 39 -3.61 -9.19 -6.73
N ILE A 40 -3.57 -8.99 -5.42
CA ILE A 40 -4.24 -7.88 -4.76
C ILE A 40 -3.25 -6.98 -4.06
N LEU A 41 -3.19 -5.74 -4.54
CA LEU A 41 -2.37 -4.70 -3.93
C LEU A 41 -3.28 -3.68 -3.27
N GLU A 42 -3.06 -3.47 -1.97
CA GLU A 42 -3.75 -2.43 -1.21
C GLU A 42 -2.81 -1.24 -0.99
N PHE A 43 -3.36 -0.03 -1.00
CA PHE A 43 -2.60 1.21 -0.79
C PHE A 43 -3.32 2.11 0.21
N CYS A 44 -2.51 2.78 1.05
CA CYS A 44 -3.00 3.85 1.92
C CYS A 44 -2.73 5.19 1.24
N ILE A 45 -3.79 5.87 0.80
CA ILE A 45 -3.68 7.16 0.12
C ILE A 45 -4.50 8.19 0.90
N VAL A 46 -3.85 9.31 1.22
CA VAL A 46 -4.51 10.46 1.85
C VAL A 46 -4.78 11.50 0.78
N GLN A 47 -6.00 12.04 0.77
CA GLN A 47 -6.32 13.17 -0.07
C GLN A 47 -5.58 14.42 0.44
N LEU A 48 -4.88 15.09 -0.48
CA LEU A 48 -4.12 16.30 -0.18
C LEU A 48 -4.66 17.42 -1.06
N GLU A 49 -4.93 18.58 -0.46
CA GLU A 49 -5.33 19.77 -1.20
C GLU A 49 -4.22 20.17 -2.20
N GLY A 50 -4.61 20.42 -3.45
CA GLY A 50 -3.66 20.68 -4.55
C GLY A 50 -2.82 19.47 -5.00
N GLY A 51 -3.01 18.29 -4.41
CA GLY A 51 -2.24 17.09 -4.76
C GLY A 51 -2.72 16.47 -6.07
N MET A 52 -1.96 16.61 -7.17
CA MET A 52 -2.36 16.08 -8.49
C MET A 52 -2.67 14.57 -8.46
N ALA A 53 -1.81 13.77 -7.82
CA ALA A 53 -1.97 12.31 -7.77
C ALA A 53 -3.15 11.88 -6.89
N THR A 54 -3.27 12.48 -5.71
CA THR A 54 -4.32 12.14 -4.76
C THR A 54 -5.68 12.62 -5.24
N ASN A 55 -5.76 13.77 -5.93
CA ASN A 55 -6.97 14.19 -6.63
C ASN A 55 -7.38 13.20 -7.72
N TYR A 56 -6.43 12.72 -8.53
CA TYR A 56 -6.71 11.68 -9.53
C TYR A 56 -7.30 10.41 -8.89
N PHE A 57 -6.68 9.90 -7.82
CA PHE A 57 -7.20 8.72 -7.11
C PHE A 57 -8.60 8.88 -6.54
N PHE A 58 -8.95 10.07 -6.05
CA PHE A 58 -10.22 10.30 -5.36
C PHE A 58 -11.35 10.75 -6.29
N ASN A 59 -11.02 11.38 -7.43
CA ASN A 59 -12.03 11.99 -8.31
C ASN A 59 -12.17 11.29 -9.67
N GLU A 60 -11.13 10.60 -10.15
CA GLU A 60 -11.09 10.07 -11.53
C GLU A 60 -10.96 8.55 -11.57
N VAL A 61 -10.28 7.95 -10.60
CA VAL A 61 -10.13 6.49 -10.52
C VAL A 61 -11.45 5.86 -10.11
N ASN A 62 -11.91 4.94 -10.95
CA ASN A 62 -13.11 4.17 -10.74
C ASN A 62 -12.82 2.67 -10.81
N VAL A 63 -13.79 1.90 -10.37
CA VAL A 63 -13.89 0.46 -10.62
C VAL A 63 -13.68 0.18 -12.11
N GLY A 64 -12.62 -0.56 -12.46
CA GLY A 64 -12.24 -0.87 -13.84
C GLY A 64 -11.18 0.06 -14.46
N THR A 65 -10.76 1.13 -13.77
CA THR A 65 -9.66 1.98 -14.23
C THR A 65 -8.34 1.18 -14.23
N SER A 66 -7.63 1.22 -15.34
CA SER A 66 -6.32 0.60 -15.48
C SER A 66 -5.21 1.59 -15.13
N ILE A 67 -4.27 1.19 -14.29
CA ILE A 67 -3.11 1.99 -13.90
C ILE A 67 -1.84 1.20 -14.20
N LEU A 68 -0.94 1.80 -14.96
CA LEU A 68 0.38 1.21 -15.22
C LEU A 68 1.29 1.42 -14.02
N PHE A 69 2.07 0.40 -13.66
CA PHE A 69 3.08 0.52 -12.61
C PHE A 69 4.33 -0.27 -12.95
N LYS A 70 5.47 0.15 -12.40
CA LYS A 70 6.73 -0.58 -12.46
C LYS A 70 6.72 -1.75 -11.47
N PRO A 71 7.46 -2.84 -11.73
CA PRO A 71 7.59 -3.94 -10.78
C PRO A 71 7.92 -3.47 -9.35
N PRO A 72 7.43 -4.17 -8.31
CA PRO A 72 7.70 -3.84 -6.92
C PRO A 72 9.19 -3.63 -6.63
N SER A 73 9.50 -2.60 -5.84
CA SER A 73 10.87 -2.21 -5.53
C SER A 73 10.98 -1.69 -4.09
N GLY A 74 12.22 -1.46 -3.66
CA GLY A 74 12.55 -1.00 -2.32
C GLY A 74 13.23 -2.07 -1.47
N VAL A 75 14.08 -1.60 -0.56
CA VAL A 75 14.86 -2.42 0.39
C VAL A 75 14.30 -2.34 1.81
N PHE A 76 13.28 -1.52 2.04
CA PHE A 76 12.58 -1.42 3.32
C PHE A 76 11.59 -2.57 3.46
N ILE A 77 12.12 -3.74 3.82
CA ILE A 77 11.36 -4.99 3.85
C ILE A 77 11.37 -5.61 5.24
N LEU A 78 10.38 -6.44 5.53
CA LEU A 78 10.35 -7.26 6.72
C LEU A 78 11.64 -8.09 6.80
N PRO A 79 12.42 -8.01 7.90
CA PRO A 79 13.60 -8.84 8.05
C PRO A 79 13.21 -10.30 8.24
N GLU A 80 13.91 -11.20 7.56
CA GLU A 80 13.72 -12.64 7.68
C GLU A 80 15.08 -13.32 7.93
N PRO A 81 15.24 -14.08 9.02
CA PRO A 81 14.27 -14.36 10.09
C PRO A 81 14.03 -13.19 11.06
N ILE A 82 12.85 -13.13 11.69
CA ILE A 82 12.51 -12.13 12.73
C ILE A 82 13.04 -12.61 14.09
N THR A 83 14.28 -12.26 14.40
CA THR A 83 14.98 -12.74 15.61
C THR A 83 14.98 -11.76 16.78
N LYS A 84 14.46 -10.55 16.58
CA LYS A 84 14.46 -9.45 17.56
C LYS A 84 13.08 -8.85 17.69
N ASP A 85 12.84 -8.15 18.80
CA ASP A 85 11.66 -7.31 18.95
C ASP A 85 11.66 -6.24 17.85
N LEU A 86 10.51 -6.03 17.21
CA LEU A 86 10.33 -5.02 16.17
C LEU A 86 9.50 -3.85 16.70
N VAL A 87 10.01 -2.64 16.51
CA VAL A 87 9.29 -1.40 16.83
C VAL A 87 9.06 -0.63 15.53
N PHE A 88 7.81 -0.54 15.11
CA PHE A 88 7.34 0.18 13.94
C PHE A 88 6.90 1.59 14.36
N ILE A 89 7.50 2.63 13.79
CA ILE A 89 7.18 4.04 14.15
C ILE A 89 6.80 4.79 12.88
N CYS A 90 5.58 5.30 12.81
CA CYS A 90 5.09 6.03 11.64
C CYS A 90 4.17 7.20 12.01
N THR A 91 3.89 8.02 11.00
CA THR A 91 2.84 9.05 10.99
C THR A 91 2.02 8.88 9.71
N GLY A 92 0.72 9.20 9.76
CA GLY A 92 -0.16 9.22 8.57
C GLY A 92 -0.07 7.96 7.68
N THR A 93 0.07 8.14 6.36
CA THR A 93 0.19 7.03 5.40
C THR A 93 1.50 6.25 5.50
N GLY A 94 2.44 6.70 6.32
CA GLY A 94 3.66 5.95 6.63
C GLY A 94 3.39 4.59 7.29
N VAL A 95 2.15 4.33 7.73
CA VAL A 95 1.72 3.01 8.21
C VAL A 95 1.64 1.95 7.10
N ALA A 96 1.52 2.33 5.83
CA ALA A 96 1.33 1.40 4.71
C ALA A 96 2.35 0.24 4.68
N PRO A 97 3.68 0.48 4.63
CA PRO A 97 4.64 -0.62 4.60
C PRO A 97 4.58 -1.48 5.87
N PHE A 98 4.30 -0.89 7.04
CA PHE A 98 4.16 -1.64 8.29
C PHE A 98 2.91 -2.51 8.33
N ARG A 99 1.80 -2.04 7.76
CA ARG A 99 0.60 -2.86 7.61
C ARG A 99 0.89 -4.09 6.75
N SER A 100 1.63 -3.92 5.65
CA SER A 100 2.08 -5.03 4.80
C SER A 100 2.92 -6.03 5.58
N MET A 101 3.93 -5.55 6.32
CA MET A 101 4.80 -6.38 7.17
C MET A 101 4.02 -7.13 8.25
N LEU A 102 3.13 -6.45 8.98
CA LEU A 102 2.33 -7.05 10.05
C LEU A 102 1.37 -8.10 9.49
N PHE A 103 0.69 -7.81 8.38
CA PHE A 103 -0.18 -8.79 7.73
C PHE A 103 0.60 -10.00 7.21
N ASP A 104 1.80 -9.80 6.67
CA ASP A 104 2.65 -10.90 6.22
C ASP A 104 3.05 -11.81 7.38
N ILE A 105 3.42 -11.22 8.53
CA ILE A 105 3.71 -11.98 9.76
C ILE A 105 2.50 -12.81 10.19
N PHE A 106 1.31 -12.19 10.31
CA PHE A 106 0.13 -12.85 10.87
C PHE A 106 -0.50 -13.86 9.91
N ASN A 107 -0.63 -13.52 8.62
CA ASN A 107 -1.27 -14.38 7.62
C ASN A 107 -0.45 -15.65 7.39
N HIS A 108 0.88 -15.55 7.37
CA HIS A 108 1.78 -16.68 7.17
C HIS A 108 2.27 -17.31 8.47
N LYS A 109 1.80 -16.83 9.63
CA LYS A 109 2.18 -17.32 10.96
C LYS A 109 3.70 -17.38 11.16
N LYS A 110 4.41 -16.35 10.68
CA LYS A 110 5.88 -16.30 10.75
C LYS A 110 6.33 -16.26 12.22
N PRO A 111 7.35 -17.03 12.64
CA PRO A 111 7.91 -16.90 13.98
C PRO A 111 8.41 -15.48 14.22
N HIS A 112 8.02 -14.87 15.34
CA HIS A 112 8.40 -13.50 15.68
C HIS A 112 8.53 -13.31 17.19
N GLN A 113 9.36 -12.34 17.59
CA GLN A 113 9.43 -11.85 18.96
C GLN A 113 8.33 -10.78 19.19
N LYS A 114 8.50 -9.85 20.13
CA LYS A 114 7.47 -8.83 20.39
C LYS A 114 7.39 -7.83 19.23
N LEU A 115 6.18 -7.41 18.93
CA LEU A 115 5.89 -6.42 17.90
C LEU A 115 5.23 -5.20 18.55
N HIS A 116 5.76 -4.01 18.27
CA HIS A 116 5.24 -2.74 18.76
C HIS A 116 4.96 -1.81 17.58
N LEU A 117 3.77 -1.23 17.48
CA LEU A 117 3.44 -0.20 16.50
C LEU A 117 3.11 1.11 17.23
N ILE A 118 3.88 2.15 16.93
CA ILE A 118 3.69 3.51 17.42
C ILE A 118 3.28 4.39 16.25
N LEU A 119 2.02 4.84 16.27
CA LEU A 119 1.48 5.79 15.30
C LEU A 119 1.38 7.17 15.94
N VAL A 120 2.04 8.16 15.34
CA VAL A 120 2.03 9.54 15.83
C VAL A 120 1.05 10.36 14.97
N ARG A 121 -0.05 10.80 15.61
CA ARG A 121 -1.19 11.66 15.16
C ARG A 121 -2.33 10.99 14.37
N ALA A 122 -3.56 11.42 14.70
CA ALA A 122 -4.85 11.01 14.14
C ALA A 122 -5.21 11.76 12.85
N MET A 123 -5.56 11.01 11.78
CA MET A 123 -6.21 11.56 10.59
C MET A 123 -7.10 10.50 9.93
N LYS A 124 -8.20 10.92 9.31
CA LYS A 124 -9.09 10.04 8.53
C LYS A 124 -8.31 9.46 7.33
N MET A 125 -8.25 8.14 7.21
CA MET A 125 -7.62 7.42 6.10
C MET A 125 -8.67 6.77 5.19
N VAL A 126 -8.42 6.77 3.88
CA VAL A 126 -9.16 5.98 2.89
C VAL A 126 -8.23 4.86 2.40
N PHE A 127 -8.73 3.63 2.41
CA PHE A 127 -8.02 2.47 1.88
C PHE A 127 -8.45 2.22 0.43
N CYS A 128 -7.50 2.13 -0.49
CA CYS A 128 -7.74 1.68 -1.86
C CYS A 128 -7.26 0.23 -1.98
N ILE A 129 -8.18 -0.69 -2.28
CA ILE A 129 -7.90 -2.12 -2.49
C ILE A 129 -8.00 -2.39 -3.99
N ALA A 130 -6.94 -2.86 -4.65
CA ALA A 130 -6.98 -3.31 -6.04
C ALA A 130 -7.04 -4.84 -6.10
N LYS A 131 -8.06 -5.44 -6.76
CA LYS A 131 -8.15 -6.89 -7.06
C LYS A 131 -8.43 -7.16 -8.55
N ASN A 132 -7.68 -8.08 -9.19
CA ASN A 132 -7.82 -8.75 -10.52
C ASN A 132 -8.48 -7.99 -11.70
N LEU A 133 -7.79 -8.01 -12.86
CA LEU A 133 -7.99 -7.13 -14.03
C LEU A 133 -9.29 -7.28 -14.85
N SER A 134 -10.21 -8.19 -14.52
CA SER A 134 -11.34 -8.50 -15.42
C SER A 134 -12.72 -8.04 -14.97
N ASN A 135 -12.99 -7.80 -13.68
CA ASN A 135 -14.28 -7.28 -13.20
C ASN A 135 -14.15 -6.78 -11.75
N PHE A 136 -14.39 -5.48 -11.53
CA PHE A 136 -14.08 -4.85 -10.25
C PHE A 136 -15.36 -4.59 -9.41
N LYS A 137 -15.24 -4.80 -8.09
CA LYS A 137 -16.13 -4.25 -7.05
C LYS A 137 -15.24 -3.63 -5.96
N ALA A 138 -15.30 -2.31 -5.81
CA ALA A 138 -14.71 -1.61 -4.66
C ALA A 138 -15.67 -1.75 -3.48
N ASN A 139 -15.16 -2.19 -2.32
CA ASN A 139 -15.85 -1.95 -1.06
C ASN A 139 -15.03 -0.92 -0.28
N LEU A 140 -15.62 0.26 -0.08
CA LEU A 140 -15.13 1.28 0.83
C LEU A 140 -15.37 0.78 2.27
N MET A 141 -14.32 0.32 2.96
CA MET A 141 -14.39 0.13 4.40
C MET A 141 -13.69 1.30 5.09
N ILE A 142 -14.50 2.17 5.71
CA ILE A 142 -14.04 3.22 6.62
C ILE A 142 -13.81 2.55 7.97
N PHE A 143 -12.55 2.37 8.37
CA PHE A 143 -12.24 2.06 9.76
C PHE A 143 -12.10 3.37 10.52
N ASN A 144 -13.04 3.65 11.44
CA ASN A 144 -12.74 4.50 12.58
C ASN A 144 -11.92 3.63 13.54
N ILE A 145 -10.63 3.91 13.66
CA ILE A 145 -9.90 3.49 14.86
C ILE A 145 -10.33 4.48 15.95
N PRO A 146 -10.92 4.03 17.07
CA PRO A 146 -11.35 4.90 18.15
C PRO A 146 -10.21 5.77 18.69
#